data_AF-A0A4U7DT46-F1
#
_entry.id   AF-A0A4U7DT46-F1
#
_cell.length_a   1.000
_cell.length_b   1.000
_cell.length_c   1.000
_cell.angle_alpha   90.00
_cell.angle_beta   90.00
_cell.angle_gamma   90.00
#
_symmetry.space_group_name_H-M   'P 1'
#
loop_
_entity.id
_entity.type
_entity.pdbx_description
1 polymer ?
#
loop_
_entity_poly.entity_id
_entity_poly.type
_entity_poly.pdbx_seq_one_letter_code
_entity_poly.pdbx_strand_id
1 'polypeptide(L)'
;MSNSNHVEITDIEEWVNRTYSDRTVIYLPHNCLRVTNSSSTDFVDVCVTGEGEIRLFGEEHGNKIDKTCDATRQDFLSTLPELK
;
A
#
# COMPACT_ATOMS: atom_id res chain seq x y z
N MET A 1 -22.16 12.65 5.90
CA MET A 1 -21.84 11.74 4.79
C MET A 1 -20.75 12.41 3.98
N SER A 2 -19.49 12.11 4.28
CA SER A 2 -18.37 12.56 3.44
C SER A 2 -18.18 11.48 2.39
N ASN A 3 -18.68 11.70 1.17
CA ASN A 3 -18.24 10.96 0.00
C ASN A 3 -16.83 11.45 -0.38
N SER A 4 -15.88 11.27 0.53
CA SER A 4 -14.48 11.43 0.17
C SER A 4 -14.13 10.19 -0.64
N ASN A 5 -14.05 10.32 -1.96
CA ASN A 5 -13.41 9.33 -2.84
C ASN A 5 -11.89 9.19 -2.56
N HIS A 6 -11.44 9.64 -1.39
CA HIS A 6 -10.07 9.75 -0.97
C HIS A 6 -9.81 8.60 0.01
N VAL A 7 -8.88 7.75 -0.35
CA VAL A 7 -8.47 6.60 0.46
C VAL A 7 -7.53 7.06 1.56
N GLU A 8 -7.83 6.71 2.81
CA GLU A 8 -6.93 6.94 3.94
C GLU A 8 -6.01 5.73 4.15
N ILE A 9 -4.88 5.93 4.85
CA ILE A 9 -3.91 4.86 5.11
C ILE A 9 -4.53 3.69 5.92
N THR A 10 -5.53 3.98 6.76
CA THR A 10 -6.29 2.98 7.51
C THR A 10 -7.21 2.14 6.62
N ASP A 11 -7.80 2.72 5.57
CA ASP A 11 -8.58 1.95 4.59
C ASP A 11 -7.67 0.95 3.86
N ILE A 12 -6.45 1.38 3.52
CA ILE A 12 -5.43 0.54 2.89
C ILE A 12 -5.04 -0.61 3.82
N GLU A 13 -4.81 -0.33 5.11
CA GLU A 13 -4.48 -1.35 6.10
C GLU A 13 -5.56 -2.44 6.16
N GLU A 14 -6.84 -2.04 6.31
CA GLU A 14 -7.95 -2.99 6.36
C GLU A 14 -8.02 -3.86 5.10
N TRP A 15 -7.76 -3.28 3.93
CA TRP A 15 -7.78 -4.03 2.67
C TRP A 15 -6.61 -5.00 2.56
N VAL A 16 -5.40 -4.57 2.92
CA VAL A 16 -4.22 -5.44 2.92
C VAL A 16 -4.44 -6.60 3.87
N ASN A 17 -4.88 -6.35 5.11
CA ASN A 17 -5.14 -7.40 6.09
C ASN A 17 -6.23 -8.39 5.63
N ARG A 18 -7.22 -7.93 4.87
CA ARG A 18 -8.27 -8.80 4.31
C ARG A 18 -7.82 -9.60 3.08
N THR A 19 -6.92 -9.04 2.27
CA THR A 19 -6.52 -9.62 0.97
C THR A 19 -5.29 -10.51 1.11
N TYR A 20 -4.36 -10.11 1.96
CA TYR A 20 -3.05 -10.69 2.17
C TYR A 20 -2.86 -11.04 3.65
N SER A 21 -3.69 -11.97 4.14
CA SER A 21 -3.72 -12.35 5.57
C SER A 21 -2.44 -13.05 6.06
N ASP A 22 -1.58 -13.47 5.14
CA ASP A 22 -0.25 -14.03 5.36
C ASP A 22 0.84 -12.96 5.48
N ARG A 23 0.54 -11.71 5.12
CA ARG A 23 1.48 -10.59 5.18
C ARG A 23 1.34 -9.83 6.50
N THR A 24 2.46 -9.32 6.97
CA THR A 24 2.54 -8.42 8.12
C THR A 24 2.44 -6.98 7.64
N VAL A 25 1.59 -6.19 8.29
CA VAL A 25 1.50 -4.75 8.08
C VAL A 25 2.19 -4.02 9.24
N ILE A 26 3.07 -3.07 8.90
CA ILE A 26 3.82 -2.26 9.86
C ILE A 26 3.56 -0.79 9.54
N TYR A 27 3.02 -0.05 10.52
CA TYR A 27 2.86 1.39 10.37
C TYR A 27 4.21 2.11 10.34
N LEU A 28 4.40 2.93 9.31
CA LEU A 28 5.55 3.80 9.15
C LEU A 28 5.14 5.26 9.43
N PRO A 29 6.11 6.15 9.74
CA PRO A 29 5.83 7.58 9.83
C PRO A 29 5.25 8.14 8.52
N HIS A 30 4.60 9.31 8.59
CA HIS A 30 4.13 10.07 7.43
C HIS A 30 3.01 9.40 6.58
N ASN A 31 2.00 8.81 7.20
CA ASN A 31 0.87 8.15 6.51
C ASN A 31 1.31 7.06 5.54
N CYS A 32 2.26 6.25 6.01
CA CYS A 32 2.81 5.14 5.27
C CYS A 32 2.61 3.84 6.05
N LEU A 33 2.47 2.73 5.34
CA LEU A 33 2.52 1.39 5.91
C LEU A 33 3.43 0.51 5.06
N ARG A 34 4.10 -0.43 5.70
CA ARG A 34 4.88 -1.49 5.04
C ARG A 34 4.07 -2.77 5.05
N VAL A 35 3.91 -3.39 3.90
CA VAL A 35 3.40 -4.74 3.72
C VAL A 35 4.57 -5.67 3.45
N THR A 36 4.76 -6.72 4.24
CA THR A 36 5.90 -7.64 4.09
C THR A 36 5.52 -9.07 4.48
N ASN A 37 6.20 -10.07 3.93
CA ASN A 37 6.10 -11.47 4.38
C ASN A 37 7.02 -11.80 5.58
N SER A 38 7.39 -10.79 6.39
CA SER A 38 8.42 -10.87 7.44
C SER A 38 9.86 -11.01 6.95
N SER A 39 10.11 -10.91 5.63
CA SER A 39 11.45 -10.73 5.08
C SER A 39 11.82 -9.25 5.03
N SER A 40 13.05 -8.91 5.40
CA SER A 40 13.56 -7.55 5.21
C SER A 40 13.77 -7.17 3.74
N THR A 41 13.81 -8.16 2.83
CA THR A 41 14.06 -7.95 1.40
C THR A 41 12.79 -7.96 0.56
N ASP A 42 11.70 -8.53 1.06
CA ASP A 42 10.41 -8.59 0.36
C ASP A 42 9.39 -7.73 1.10
N PHE A 43 9.24 -6.49 0.65
CA PHE A 43 8.32 -5.52 1.23
C PHE A 43 7.82 -4.52 0.20
N VAL A 44 6.62 -4.01 0.45
CA VAL A 44 6.05 -2.87 -0.26
C VAL A 44 5.58 -1.84 0.75
N ASP A 45 6.21 -0.68 0.73
CA ASP A 45 5.75 0.49 1.42
C ASP A 45 4.68 1.19 0.59
N VAL A 46 3.57 1.50 1.23
CA VAL A 46 2.42 2.20 0.66
C VAL A 46 2.23 3.49 1.44
N CYS A 47 2.33 4.64 0.78
CA CYS A 47 2.16 5.95 1.38
C CYS A 47 1.01 6.70 0.73
N VAL A 48 0.17 7.34 1.55
CA VAL A 48 -0.85 8.29 1.08
C VAL A 48 -0.32 9.71 1.23
N THR A 49 -0.20 10.43 0.12
CA THR A 49 0.22 11.84 0.11
C THR A 49 -0.95 12.75 0.48
N GLY A 50 -0.65 13.93 1.02
CA GLY A 50 -1.68 14.95 1.29
C GLY A 50 -2.34 15.51 0.02
N GLU A 51 -1.79 15.20 -1.15
CA GLU A 51 -2.33 15.59 -2.46
C GLU A 51 -3.32 14.55 -3.01
N GLY A 52 -3.53 13.43 -2.29
CA GLY A 52 -4.43 12.37 -2.72
C GLY A 52 -3.81 11.44 -3.75
N GLU A 53 -2.53 11.15 -3.61
CA GLU A 53 -1.85 10.11 -4.35
C GLU A 53 -1.45 8.97 -3.41
N ILE A 54 -1.41 7.75 -3.94
CA ILE A 54 -0.81 6.60 -3.28
C ILE A 54 0.52 6.30 -3.98
N ARG A 55 1.60 6.24 -3.20
CA ARG A 55 2.94 5.89 -3.66
C ARG A 55 3.30 4.50 -3.12
N LEU A 56 3.74 3.63 -4.01
CA LEU A 56 4.17 2.27 -3.70
C LEU A 56 5.66 2.16 -3.99
N PHE A 57 6.46 1.76 -3.01
CA PHE A 57 7.89 1.57 -3.17
C PHE A 57 8.39 0.38 -2.38
N GLY A 58 9.39 -0.33 -2.90
CA GLY A 58 9.96 -1.47 -2.21
C GLY A 58 10.63 -2.45 -3.14
N GLU A 59 10.71 -3.69 -2.69
CA GLU A 59 11.29 -4.79 -3.44
C GLU A 59 10.50 -6.07 -3.15
N GLU A 60 10.20 -6.83 -4.19
CA GLU A 60 9.55 -8.14 -4.06
C GLU A 60 10.23 -9.13 -5.00
N HIS A 61 10.80 -10.19 -4.42
CA HIS A 61 11.54 -11.23 -5.13
C HIS A 61 12.66 -10.67 -6.02
N GLY A 62 13.35 -9.62 -5.55
CA GLY A 62 14.41 -8.92 -6.29
C GLY A 62 13.92 -7.93 -7.36
N ASN A 63 12.60 -7.76 -7.50
CA ASN A 63 12.02 -6.76 -8.41
C ASN A 63 11.74 -5.48 -7.63
N LYS A 64 12.33 -4.38 -8.07
CA LYS A 64 12.06 -3.06 -7.48
C LYS A 64 10.66 -2.58 -7.86
N ILE A 65 9.98 -2.05 -6.86
CA ILE A 65 8.67 -1.41 -7.00
C ILE A 65 8.89 0.08 -6.78
N ASP A 66 8.42 0.89 -7.74
CA ASP A 66 8.35 2.34 -7.66
C ASP A 66 7.18 2.78 -8.56
N LYS A 67 6.03 3.00 -7.95
CA LYS A 67 4.78 3.34 -8.65
C LYS A 67 4.00 4.40 -7.89
N THR A 68 3.23 5.19 -8.62
CA THR A 68 2.29 6.16 -8.07
C THR A 68 0.95 6.02 -8.77
N CYS A 69 -0.13 6.15 -8.01
CA CYS A 69 -1.49 6.19 -8.53
C CYS A 69 -2.34 7.18 -7.73
N ASP A 70 -3.52 7.52 -8.24
CA ASP A 70 -4.47 8.33 -7.48
C ASP A 70 -4.91 7.58 -6.21
N ALA A 71 -5.25 8.32 -5.14
CA ALA A 71 -5.76 7.78 -3.89
C ALA A 71 -7.22 7.32 -4.01
N THR A 72 -7.50 6.56 -5.06
CA THR A 72 -8.75 5.83 -5.23
C THR A 72 -8.52 4.35 -5.01
N ARG A 73 -9.58 3.66 -4.57
CA ARG A 73 -9.55 2.22 -4.36
C ARG A 73 -9.18 1.45 -5.63
N GLN A 74 -9.75 1.83 -6.76
CA GLN A 74 -9.60 1.10 -8.01
C GLN A 74 -8.18 1.23 -8.56
N ASP A 75 -7.62 2.43 -8.48
CA ASP A 75 -6.25 2.70 -8.95
C ASP A 75 -5.23 2.02 -8.04
N PHE A 76 -5.44 2.05 -6.72
CA PHE A 76 -4.61 1.31 -5.78
C PHE A 76 -4.57 -0.18 -6.08
N LEU A 77 -5.75 -0.83 -6.22
CA LEU A 77 -5.84 -2.26 -6.50
C LEU A 77 -5.26 -2.64 -7.87
N SER A 78 -5.32 -1.73 -8.85
CA SER A 78 -4.72 -1.94 -10.17
C SER A 78 -3.20 -1.72 -10.17
N THR A 79 -2.69 -0.93 -9.22
CA THR A 79 -1.28 -0.51 -9.15
C THR A 79 -0.46 -1.42 -8.25
N LEU A 80 -1.07 -1.93 -7.17
CA LEU A 80 -0.53 -3.04 -6.39
C LEU A 80 -0.13 -4.13 -7.39
N PRO A 81 1.18 -4.40 -7.58
CA PRO A 81 1.54 -5.65 -8.21
C PRO A 81 0.82 -6.72 -7.40
N GLU A 82 0.23 -7.73 -8.05
CA GLU A 82 -0.28 -8.88 -7.31
C GLU A 82 0.87 -9.30 -6.38
N LEU A 83 0.74 -9.04 -5.07
CA LEU A 83 1.77 -9.37 -4.07
C LEU A 83 1.74 -10.88 -3.96
N LYS A 84 2.28 -11.54 -4.98
CA LYS A 84 2.20 -12.98 -5.20
C LYS A 84 3.17 -13.70 -4.28
#